data_AF-A0A395SJ60-F1
#
_entry.id   AF-A0A395SJ60-F1
#
_cell.length_a   1.000
_cell.length_b   1.000
_cell.length_c   1.000
_cell.angle_alpha   90.00
_cell.angle_beta   90.00
_cell.angle_gamma   90.00
#
_symmetry.space_group_name_H-M   'P 1'
#
loop_
_entity.id
_entity.type
_entity.pdbx_description
1 polymer ?
#
loop_
_entity_poly.entity_id
_entity_poly.type
_entity_poly.pdbx_seq_one_letter_code
_entity_poly.pdbx_strand_id
1 'polypeptide(L)'
;MDPYSETSELVKISRFDTQGLGVNHQSRRHKSDHLADAGSHKARSDWLKDIGSLREFGGYNHISRNFSALVLPLYRPDRLELLAHVPESQAEAGLRLMYEVCISQSLQADEVCAKRVTKAWKTAIDTTVREESVEFQSIEDHLEFRMIHTGAPFVEALMLSGMGITLTPQEDPQLARIIQPCFAALALTND
;
A
#
# COMPACT_ATOMS: atom_id res chain seq x y z
N MET A 1 0.09 17.92 22.90
CA MET A 1 -0.65 17.97 21.62
C MET A 1 -0.14 16.81 20.79
N ASP A 2 -1.01 15.96 20.24
CA ASP A 2 -0.60 14.81 19.44
C ASP A 2 0.00 15.31 18.10
N PRO A 3 1.29 15.07 17.81
CA PRO A 3 1.96 15.62 16.64
C PRO A 3 1.39 15.07 15.32
N TYR A 4 0.69 13.94 15.37
CA TYR A 4 0.08 13.30 14.21
C TYR A 4 -1.35 13.76 13.94
N SER A 5 -1.89 14.64 14.80
CA SER A 5 -3.23 15.20 14.65
C SER A 5 -3.34 16.24 13.54
N GLU A 6 -2.28 16.56 12.82
CA GLU A 6 -2.37 17.44 11.65
C GLU A 6 -3.11 16.72 10.50
N THR A 7 -2.58 15.58 10.05
CA THR A 7 -3.05 14.81 8.89
C THR A 7 -4.14 13.79 9.22
N SER A 8 -4.18 13.29 10.47
CA SER A 8 -5.08 12.20 10.86
C SER A 8 -5.74 12.38 12.22
N GLU A 9 -6.76 11.56 12.46
CA GLU A 9 -7.47 11.44 13.74
C GLU A 9 -7.41 10.01 14.27
N LEU A 10 -7.41 9.84 15.60
CA LEU A 10 -7.47 8.52 16.23
C LEU A 10 -8.82 7.84 15.96
N VAL A 11 -8.75 6.56 15.62
CA VAL A 11 -9.92 5.70 15.46
C VAL A 11 -10.02 4.78 16.67
N LYS A 12 -11.21 4.71 17.27
CA LYS A 12 -11.47 3.79 18.39
C LYS A 12 -11.61 2.37 17.85
N ILE A 13 -10.49 1.64 17.79
CA ILE A 13 -10.42 0.27 17.24
C ILE A 13 -11.35 -0.71 17.97
N SER A 14 -11.62 -0.48 19.26
CA SER A 14 -12.55 -1.30 20.06
C SER A 14 -14.01 -1.25 19.59
N ARG A 15 -14.32 -0.48 18.55
CA ARG A 15 -15.63 -0.48 17.87
C ARG A 15 -15.74 -1.55 16.79
N PHE A 16 -14.62 -2.15 16.39
CA PHE A 16 -14.55 -3.19 15.39
C PHE A 16 -14.25 -4.53 16.09
N ASP A 17 -14.84 -5.61 15.59
CA ASP A 17 -14.44 -6.95 15.97
C ASP A 17 -13.16 -7.30 15.20
N THR A 18 -12.01 -7.20 15.88
CA THR A 18 -10.70 -7.54 15.31
C THR A 18 -10.30 -8.99 15.55
N GLN A 19 -11.16 -9.82 16.14
CA GLN A 19 -10.87 -11.22 16.46
C GLN A 19 -9.60 -11.39 17.32
N GLY A 20 -9.24 -10.38 18.12
CA GLY A 20 -8.01 -10.38 18.92
C GLY A 20 -6.75 -9.93 18.18
N LEU A 21 -6.85 -9.54 16.90
CA LEU A 21 -5.76 -8.94 16.12
C LEU A 21 -5.60 -7.46 16.44
N GLY A 22 -4.40 -6.92 16.16
CA GLY A 22 -4.10 -5.49 16.30
C GLY A 22 -4.01 -4.97 17.73
N VAL A 23 -3.90 -5.86 18.73
CA VAL A 23 -3.73 -5.47 20.14
C VAL A 23 -2.51 -4.56 20.28
N ASN A 24 -2.65 -3.52 21.11
CA ASN A 24 -1.65 -2.48 21.35
C ASN A 24 -1.26 -1.62 20.12
N HIS A 25 -1.90 -1.77 18.97
CA HIS A 25 -1.72 -0.89 17.82
C HIS A 25 -2.77 0.22 17.81
N GLN A 26 -2.32 1.46 17.62
CA GLN A 26 -3.22 2.59 17.44
C GLN A 26 -3.69 2.65 15.98
N SER A 27 -5.00 2.79 15.78
CA SER A 27 -5.58 3.04 14.46
C SER A 27 -5.80 4.55 14.28
N ARG A 28 -5.47 5.06 13.10
CA ARG A 28 -5.72 6.44 12.70
C ARG A 28 -6.37 6.48 11.33
N ARG A 29 -7.09 7.55 11.05
CA ARG A 29 -7.68 7.81 9.74
C ARG A 29 -7.24 9.18 9.24
N HIS A 30 -6.81 9.24 7.99
CA HIS A 30 -6.47 10.49 7.32
C HIS A 30 -7.71 11.39 7.23
N LYS A 31 -7.57 12.68 7.56
CA LYS A 31 -8.69 13.64 7.54
C LYS A 31 -9.18 13.99 6.14
N SER A 32 -8.28 13.93 5.16
CA SER A 32 -8.59 14.11 3.74
C SER A 32 -8.94 12.79 3.04
N ASP A 33 -9.67 11.89 3.69
CA ASP A 33 -10.07 10.59 3.11
C ASP A 33 -10.81 10.71 1.77
N HIS A 34 -11.57 11.79 1.58
CA HIS A 34 -12.20 12.15 0.31
C HIS A 34 -11.23 12.27 -0.88
N LEU A 35 -9.96 12.64 -0.65
CA LEU A 35 -8.93 12.65 -1.71
C LEU A 35 -8.53 11.23 -2.11
N ALA A 36 -8.48 10.31 -1.14
CA ALA A 36 -8.25 8.91 -1.44
C ALA A 36 -9.43 8.32 -2.22
N ASP A 37 -10.67 8.67 -1.85
CA ASP A 37 -11.86 8.26 -2.61
C ASP A 37 -11.86 8.80 -4.04
N ALA A 38 -11.45 10.06 -4.24
CA ALA A 38 -11.31 10.66 -5.56
C ALA A 38 -10.25 9.94 -6.41
N GLY A 39 -9.09 9.62 -5.83
CA GLY A 39 -8.02 8.86 -6.48
C GLY A 39 -8.50 7.47 -6.92
N SER A 40 -9.15 6.71 -6.02
CA SER A 40 -9.71 5.39 -6.32
C SER A 40 -10.82 5.46 -7.38
N HIS A 41 -11.67 6.49 -7.37
CA HIS A 41 -12.70 6.68 -8.39
C HIS A 41 -12.10 6.97 -9.77
N LYS A 42 -11.09 7.85 -9.83
CA LYS A 42 -10.37 8.15 -11.06
C LYS A 42 -9.67 6.91 -11.61
N ALA A 43 -9.02 6.14 -10.74
CA ALA A 43 -8.38 4.86 -11.08
C ALA A 43 -9.36 3.89 -11.75
N ARG A 44 -10.55 3.71 -11.15
CA ARG A 44 -11.60 2.87 -11.73
C ARG A 44 -12.11 3.39 -13.07
N SER A 45 -12.23 4.71 -13.21
CA SER A 45 -12.67 5.35 -14.44
C SER A 45 -11.66 5.13 -15.58
N ASP A 46 -10.38 5.31 -15.29
CA ASP A 46 -9.29 5.08 -16.25
C ASP A 46 -9.19 3.58 -16.61
N TRP A 47 -9.38 2.69 -15.63
CA TRP A 47 -9.45 1.24 -15.89
C TRP A 47 -10.58 0.86 -16.85
N LEU A 48 -11.79 1.36 -16.59
CA LEU A 48 -12.96 1.10 -17.44
C LEU A 48 -12.76 1.59 -18.87
N LYS A 49 -12.05 2.70 -19.02
CA LYS A 49 -11.78 3.33 -20.31
C LYS A 49 -10.69 2.59 -21.10
N ASP A 50 -9.57 2.26 -20.45
CA ASP A 50 -8.36 1.83 -21.15
C ASP A 50 -8.15 0.29 -21.10
N ILE A 51 -8.79 -0.43 -20.18
CA ILE A 51 -8.62 -1.89 -20.00
C ILE A 51 -9.93 -2.65 -20.19
N GLY A 52 -11.01 -2.29 -19.50
CA GLY A 52 -12.31 -2.94 -19.63
C GLY A 52 -13.09 -3.07 -18.33
N SER A 53 -14.07 -3.98 -18.28
CA SER A 53 -14.99 -4.09 -17.14
C SER A 53 -14.27 -4.46 -15.83
N LEU A 54 -14.69 -3.80 -14.75
CA LEU A 54 -14.27 -4.11 -13.38
C LEU A 54 -15.02 -5.36 -12.90
N ARG A 55 -14.29 -6.32 -12.34
CA ARG A 55 -14.86 -7.56 -11.77
C ARG A 55 -14.95 -7.53 -10.25
N GLU A 56 -14.16 -6.69 -9.60
CA GLU A 56 -14.00 -6.66 -8.14
C GLU A 56 -13.89 -5.23 -7.64
N PHE A 57 -14.30 -5.02 -6.39
CA PHE A 57 -13.99 -3.81 -5.64
C PHE A 57 -12.60 -3.92 -5.06
N GLY A 58 -11.89 -2.80 -5.02
CA GLY A 58 -10.60 -2.73 -4.38
C GLY A 58 -10.63 -2.17 -2.96
N GLY A 59 -9.58 -1.48 -2.54
CA GLY A 59 -9.40 -0.79 -1.26
C GLY A 59 -10.45 0.27 -0.84
N TYR A 60 -11.49 0.57 -1.62
CA TYR A 60 -12.65 1.29 -1.07
C TYR A 60 -13.65 0.33 -0.44
N ASN A 61 -13.98 0.55 0.84
CA ASN A 61 -15.09 -0.14 1.50
C ASN A 61 -16.05 0.87 2.15
N HIS A 62 -17.36 0.68 1.98
CA HIS A 62 -18.42 1.49 2.59
C HIS A 62 -18.44 1.45 4.13
N ILE A 63 -17.85 0.42 4.76
CA ILE A 63 -17.81 0.25 6.22
C ILE A 63 -16.60 0.98 6.83
N SER A 64 -15.40 0.71 6.32
CA SER A 64 -14.14 1.21 6.87
C SER A 64 -13.57 2.43 6.12
N ARG A 65 -14.19 2.83 5.00
CA ARG A 65 -13.69 3.83 4.04
C ARG A 65 -12.47 3.33 3.26
N ASN A 66 -11.72 4.26 2.67
CA ASN A 66 -10.58 3.99 1.82
C ASN A 66 -9.41 3.35 2.59
N PHE A 67 -8.84 2.27 2.04
CA PHE A 67 -7.66 1.58 2.54
C PHE A 67 -6.49 2.55 2.75
N SER A 68 -6.21 3.41 1.76
CA SER A 68 -5.10 4.36 1.80
C SER A 68 -5.22 5.34 2.97
N ALA A 69 -6.44 5.76 3.30
CA ALA A 69 -6.68 6.68 4.41
C ALA A 69 -6.49 6.03 5.80
N LEU A 70 -6.60 4.70 5.90
CA LEU A 70 -6.40 3.96 7.15
C LEU A 70 -4.97 3.42 7.31
N VAL A 71 -4.38 2.91 6.22
CA VAL A 71 -3.05 2.30 6.23
C VAL A 71 -1.95 3.35 6.17
N LEU A 72 -2.20 4.48 5.51
CA LEU A 72 -1.24 5.57 5.34
C LEU A 72 -1.77 6.88 5.94
N PRO A 73 -2.11 6.92 7.24
CA PRO A 73 -2.80 8.07 7.84
C PRO A 73 -1.90 9.30 7.98
N LEU A 74 -0.57 9.13 7.89
CA LEU A 74 0.41 10.22 8.01
C LEU A 74 0.89 10.76 6.66
N TYR A 75 0.30 10.29 5.56
CA TYR A 75 0.63 10.78 4.23
C TYR A 75 0.41 12.28 4.14
N ARG A 76 1.22 12.97 3.34
CA ARG A 76 0.94 14.37 3.03
C ARG A 76 -0.34 14.49 2.19
N PRO A 77 -1.27 15.41 2.53
CA PRO A 77 -2.54 15.54 1.81
C PRO A 77 -2.39 15.79 0.30
N ASP A 78 -1.38 16.55 -0.11
CA ASP A 78 -1.08 16.87 -1.53
C ASP A 78 -0.60 15.66 -2.34
N ARG A 79 -0.28 14.53 -1.68
CA ARG A 79 0.18 13.29 -2.30
C ARG A 79 -0.85 12.15 -2.21
N LEU A 80 -1.94 12.33 -1.45
CA LEU A 80 -2.88 11.25 -1.11
C LEU A 80 -3.73 10.79 -2.29
N GLU A 81 -4.21 11.73 -3.13
CA GLU A 81 -5.01 11.40 -4.32
C GLU A 81 -4.21 10.55 -5.32
N LEU A 82 -2.95 10.92 -5.55
CA LEU A 82 -2.04 10.19 -6.43
C LEU A 82 -1.84 8.74 -5.98
N LEU A 83 -1.73 8.51 -4.66
CA LEU A 83 -1.55 7.17 -4.14
C LEU A 83 -2.81 6.31 -4.27
N ALA A 84 -3.97 6.87 -3.97
CA ALA A 84 -5.22 6.12 -4.13
C ALA A 84 -5.57 5.85 -5.60
N HIS A 85 -4.84 6.47 -6.54
CA HIS A 85 -4.88 6.16 -7.95
C HIS A 85 -4.14 4.85 -8.31
N VAL A 86 -3.31 4.30 -7.41
CA VAL A 86 -2.69 2.99 -7.59
C VAL A 86 -3.80 1.93 -7.50
N PRO A 87 -4.04 1.17 -8.59
CA PRO A 87 -5.19 0.29 -8.65
C PRO A 87 -5.09 -0.86 -7.65
N GLU A 88 -6.26 -1.15 -7.12
CA GLU A 88 -6.54 -2.12 -6.08
C GLU A 88 -6.89 -3.50 -6.68
N SER A 89 -6.47 -3.80 -7.93
CA SER A 89 -6.83 -5.03 -8.66
C SER A 89 -5.61 -5.90 -8.95
N GLN A 90 -5.77 -7.23 -8.91
CA GLN A 90 -4.71 -8.22 -9.15
C GLN A 90 -4.42 -8.49 -10.64
N ALA A 91 -5.06 -7.77 -11.57
CA ALA A 91 -4.92 -8.03 -13.01
C ALA A 91 -3.69 -7.34 -13.60
N GLU A 92 -2.64 -8.12 -13.87
CA GLU A 92 -1.28 -7.73 -14.30
C GLU A 92 -1.25 -6.69 -15.44
N ALA A 93 -2.09 -6.85 -16.46
CA ALA A 93 -2.10 -5.97 -17.64
C ALA A 93 -2.59 -4.55 -17.34
N GLY A 94 -3.57 -4.40 -16.44
CA GLY A 94 -4.10 -3.08 -16.09
C GLY A 94 -3.34 -2.39 -14.97
N LEU A 95 -2.74 -3.19 -14.09
CA LEU A 95 -1.77 -2.72 -13.10
C LEU A 95 -0.62 -1.97 -13.77
N ARG A 96 -0.05 -2.50 -14.87
CA ARG A 96 1.09 -1.88 -15.56
C ARG A 96 0.79 -0.48 -16.12
N LEU A 97 -0.34 -0.29 -16.79
CA LEU A 97 -0.70 0.99 -17.42
C LEU A 97 -0.91 2.10 -16.38
N MET A 98 -1.68 1.79 -15.33
CA MET A 98 -1.97 2.76 -14.27
C MET A 98 -0.75 3.03 -13.39
N TYR A 99 0.11 2.03 -13.24
CA TYR A 99 1.38 2.18 -12.56
C TYR A 99 2.34 3.11 -13.31
N GLU A 100 2.42 3.03 -14.64
CA GLU A 100 3.22 3.96 -15.44
C GLU A 100 2.77 5.43 -15.27
N VAL A 101 1.46 5.67 -15.16
CA VAL A 101 0.91 7.01 -14.84
C VAL A 101 1.30 7.46 -13.43
N CYS A 102 1.14 6.59 -12.43
CA CYS A 102 1.48 6.91 -11.04
C CYS A 102 2.98 7.16 -10.85
N ILE A 103 3.86 6.34 -11.45
CA ILE A 103 5.31 6.58 -11.41
C ILE A 103 5.66 7.89 -12.11
N SER A 104 5.10 8.15 -13.30
CA SER A 104 5.45 9.36 -14.06
C SER A 104 5.13 10.63 -13.27
N GLN A 105 4.00 10.65 -12.57
CA GLN A 105 3.62 11.76 -11.69
C GLN A 105 4.47 11.79 -10.41
N SER A 106 4.81 10.64 -9.84
CA SER A 106 5.69 10.54 -8.67
C SER A 106 7.13 10.99 -8.97
N LEU A 107 7.67 10.67 -10.15
CA LEU A 107 9.02 11.07 -10.61
C LEU A 107 9.15 12.59 -10.74
N GLN A 108 8.07 13.27 -11.14
CA GLN A 108 8.06 14.74 -11.21
C GLN A 108 8.09 15.39 -9.82
N ALA A 109 7.63 14.68 -8.78
CA ALA A 109 7.55 15.19 -7.42
C ALA A 109 8.77 14.83 -6.55
N ASP A 110 9.28 13.59 -6.65
CA ASP A 110 10.38 13.07 -5.84
C ASP A 110 11.06 11.87 -6.52
N GLU A 111 12.19 12.12 -7.18
CA GLU A 111 12.88 11.10 -7.98
C GLU A 111 13.41 9.93 -7.12
N VAL A 112 13.87 10.20 -5.90
CA VAL A 112 14.46 9.17 -5.02
C VAL A 112 13.37 8.22 -4.54
N CYS A 113 12.25 8.77 -4.06
CA CYS A 113 11.12 7.98 -3.62
C CYS A 113 10.49 7.22 -4.79
N ALA A 114 10.33 7.85 -5.95
CA ALA A 114 9.78 7.22 -7.14
C ALA A 114 10.63 6.03 -7.62
N LYS A 115 11.96 6.14 -7.56
CA LYS A 115 12.87 5.02 -7.87
C LYS A 115 12.69 3.84 -6.91
N ARG A 116 12.52 4.10 -5.60
CA ARG A 116 12.24 3.05 -4.60
C ARG A 116 10.91 2.35 -4.89
N VAL A 117 9.84 3.12 -5.13
CA VAL A 117 8.51 2.59 -5.48
C VAL A 117 8.59 1.74 -6.75
N THR A 118 9.24 2.25 -7.80
CA THR A 118 9.51 1.55 -9.08
C THR A 118 10.16 0.20 -8.87
N LYS A 119 11.23 0.17 -8.07
CA LYS A 119 11.96 -1.06 -7.76
C LYS A 119 11.09 -2.05 -7.00
N ALA A 120 10.43 -1.62 -5.92
CA ALA A 120 9.62 -2.49 -5.07
C ALA A 120 8.46 -3.13 -5.84
N TRP A 121 7.77 -2.35 -6.68
CA TRP A 121 6.70 -2.86 -7.54
C TRP A 121 7.19 -3.89 -8.55
N LYS A 122 8.30 -3.58 -9.24
CA LYS A 122 8.88 -4.52 -10.20
C LYS A 122 9.23 -5.85 -9.53
N THR A 123 9.80 -5.79 -8.33
CA THR A 123 10.11 -6.99 -7.54
C THR A 123 8.84 -7.76 -7.16
N ALA A 124 7.75 -7.09 -6.82
CA ALA A 124 6.46 -7.75 -6.53
C ALA A 124 5.95 -8.51 -7.76
N ILE A 125 5.84 -7.86 -8.93
CA ILE A 125 5.43 -8.52 -10.19
C ILE A 125 6.35 -9.69 -10.52
N ASP A 126 7.66 -9.45 -10.58
CA ASP A 126 8.65 -10.46 -10.99
C ASP A 126 8.62 -11.68 -10.05
N THR A 127 8.23 -11.49 -8.79
CA THR A 127 8.09 -12.57 -7.80
C THR A 127 6.77 -13.32 -7.97
N THR A 128 5.66 -12.61 -8.14
CA THR A 128 4.36 -13.22 -8.46
C THR A 128 4.46 -14.12 -9.68
N VAL A 129 4.96 -13.60 -10.81
CA VAL A 129 5.08 -14.36 -12.06
C VAL A 129 5.98 -15.60 -11.91
N ARG A 130 7.04 -15.51 -11.12
CA ARG A 130 7.99 -16.63 -10.93
C ARG A 130 7.42 -17.74 -10.05
N GLU A 131 6.64 -17.39 -9.04
CA GLU A 131 6.33 -18.29 -7.92
C GLU A 131 4.83 -18.57 -7.73
N GLU A 132 3.96 -18.07 -8.61
CA GLU A 132 2.49 -18.27 -8.55
C GLU A 132 2.06 -19.75 -8.44
N SER A 133 2.88 -20.68 -8.92
CA SER A 133 2.58 -22.12 -8.94
C SER A 133 3.46 -22.96 -8.01
N VAL A 134 4.23 -22.33 -7.11
CA VAL A 134 5.10 -23.05 -6.18
C VAL A 134 4.30 -23.60 -5.01
N GLU A 135 4.46 -24.90 -4.73
CA GLU A 135 3.95 -25.54 -3.51
C GLU A 135 4.99 -25.42 -2.38
N PHE A 136 4.78 -24.47 -1.48
CA PHE A 136 5.63 -24.26 -0.30
C PHE A 136 5.46 -25.40 0.71
N GLN A 137 6.58 -25.86 1.27
CA GLN A 137 6.60 -26.99 2.23
C GLN A 137 6.55 -26.53 3.69
N SER A 138 6.65 -25.23 3.95
CA SER A 138 6.58 -24.62 5.28
C SER A 138 5.92 -23.24 5.23
N ILE A 139 5.43 -22.76 6.37
CA ILE A 139 4.88 -21.40 6.48
C ILE A 139 6.02 -20.38 6.33
N GLU A 140 7.21 -20.70 6.82
CA GLU A 140 8.38 -19.86 6.74
C GLU A 140 8.77 -19.59 5.28
N ASP A 141 8.88 -20.64 4.46
CA ASP A 141 9.19 -20.51 3.03
C ASP A 141 8.07 -19.75 2.31
N HIS A 142 6.81 -20.04 2.66
CA HIS A 142 5.67 -19.34 2.10
C HIS A 142 5.71 -17.84 2.43
N LEU A 143 6.08 -17.46 3.66
CA LEU A 143 6.12 -16.07 4.10
C LEU A 143 7.19 -15.25 3.39
N GLU A 144 8.35 -15.86 3.09
CA GLU A 144 9.40 -15.18 2.31
C GLU A 144 8.87 -14.71 0.94
N PHE A 145 8.11 -15.58 0.27
CA PHE A 145 7.39 -15.23 -0.95
C PHE A 145 6.23 -14.24 -0.67
N ARG A 146 5.36 -14.57 0.28
CA ARG A 146 4.06 -13.93 0.47
C ARG A 146 4.19 -12.47 0.88
N MET A 147 5.22 -12.11 1.67
CA MET A 147 5.50 -10.72 2.02
C MET A 147 5.80 -9.84 0.80
N ILE A 148 6.49 -10.40 -0.20
CA ILE A 148 6.77 -9.69 -1.45
C ILE A 148 5.53 -9.71 -2.35
N HIS A 149 4.89 -10.87 -2.48
CA HIS A 149 3.67 -11.06 -3.27
C HIS A 149 2.53 -10.12 -2.84
N THR A 150 2.34 -9.93 -1.53
CA THR A 150 1.32 -9.01 -0.99
C THR A 150 1.62 -7.54 -1.25
N GLY A 151 2.82 -7.23 -1.75
CA GLY A 151 3.27 -5.87 -1.96
C GLY A 151 3.64 -5.14 -0.67
N ALA A 152 4.01 -5.81 0.43
CA ALA A 152 4.36 -5.12 1.67
C ALA A 152 5.54 -4.13 1.50
N PRO A 153 6.66 -4.49 0.82
CA PRO A 153 7.72 -3.53 0.50
C PRO A 153 7.27 -2.40 -0.43
N PHE A 154 6.28 -2.66 -1.29
CA PHE A 154 5.71 -1.65 -2.17
C PHE A 154 4.90 -0.61 -1.37
N VAL A 155 4.07 -1.07 -0.43
CA VAL A 155 3.31 -0.20 0.48
C VAL A 155 4.25 0.59 1.40
N GLU A 156 5.35 0.00 1.87
CA GLU A 156 6.39 0.71 2.62
C GLU A 156 7.04 1.83 1.77
N ALA A 157 7.41 1.53 0.52
CA ALA A 157 7.98 2.53 -0.37
C ALA A 157 7.02 3.69 -0.65
N LEU A 158 5.72 3.39 -0.80
CA LEU A 158 4.67 4.40 -0.88
C LEU A 158 4.62 5.22 0.41
N MET A 159 4.54 4.59 1.59
CA MET A 159 4.53 5.27 2.89
C MET A 159 5.67 6.30 3.02
N LEU A 160 6.90 5.88 2.75
CA LEU A 160 8.08 6.74 2.78
C LEU A 160 7.94 7.91 1.80
N SER A 161 7.51 7.63 0.57
CA SER A 161 7.26 8.64 -0.46
C SER A 161 6.25 9.69 0.01
N GLY A 162 5.10 9.30 0.57
CA GLY A 162 4.09 10.26 1.01
C GLY A 162 4.48 11.11 2.20
N MET A 163 5.31 10.54 3.08
CA MET A 163 5.87 11.27 4.21
C MET A 163 7.04 12.16 3.79
N GLY A 164 7.58 11.98 2.58
CA GLY A 164 8.80 12.66 2.12
C GLY A 164 10.04 12.19 2.87
N ILE A 165 10.07 10.92 3.27
CA ILE A 165 11.18 10.29 4.00
C ILE A 165 12.00 9.46 3.01
N THR A 166 13.32 9.58 3.10
CA THR A 166 14.25 8.70 2.40
C THR A 166 15.15 8.03 3.43
N LEU A 167 15.51 6.77 3.18
CA LEU A 167 16.40 5.99 4.03
C LEU A 167 17.81 6.02 3.45
N THR A 168 18.80 6.18 4.31
CA THR A 168 20.20 6.03 3.94
C THR A 168 20.56 4.56 3.68
N PRO A 169 21.66 4.29 2.95
CA PRO A 169 22.15 2.92 2.73
C PRO A 169 22.47 2.15 4.03
N GLN A 170 22.66 2.85 5.15
CA GLN A 170 22.93 2.26 6.46
C GLN A 170 21.63 1.97 7.23
N GLU A 171 20.63 2.83 7.12
CA GLU A 171 19.33 2.64 7.78
C GLU A 171 18.51 1.53 7.13
N ASP A 172 18.53 1.42 5.80
CA ASP A 172 17.67 0.50 5.05
C ASP A 172 17.87 -0.98 5.48
N PRO A 173 19.10 -1.52 5.61
CA PRO A 173 19.31 -2.89 6.08
C PRO A 173 18.96 -3.10 7.56
N GLN A 174 19.06 -2.04 8.38
CA GLN A 174 18.72 -2.11 9.80
C GLN A 174 17.20 -2.18 9.98
N LEU A 175 16.47 -1.32 9.26
CA LEU A 175 15.01 -1.29 9.26
C LEU A 175 14.42 -2.55 8.65
N ALA A 176 15.02 -3.12 7.60
CA ALA A 176 14.57 -4.36 6.98
C ALA A 176 14.37 -5.50 8.00
N ARG A 177 15.27 -5.63 8.98
CA ARG A 177 15.16 -6.63 10.05
C ARG A 177 14.04 -6.33 11.05
N ILE A 178 13.76 -5.06 11.28
CA ILE A 178 12.76 -4.58 12.24
C ILE A 178 11.35 -4.73 11.65
N ILE A 179 11.18 -4.45 10.35
CA ILE A 179 9.87 -4.45 9.68
C ILE A 179 9.46 -5.82 9.13
N GLN A 180 10.39 -6.78 9.02
CA GLN A 180 10.08 -8.13 8.55
C GLN A 180 8.90 -8.81 9.28
N PRO A 181 8.82 -8.81 10.63
CA PRO A 181 7.63 -9.36 11.31
C PRO A 181 6.35 -8.55 11.05
N CYS A 182 6.46 -7.24 10.77
CA CYS A 182 5.30 -6.43 10.36
C CYS A 182 4.78 -6.87 8.99
N PHE A 183 5.67 -7.11 8.03
CA PHE A 183 5.29 -7.61 6.71
C PHE A 183 4.64 -9.00 6.77
N ALA A 184 5.18 -9.90 7.60
CA ALA A 184 4.58 -11.21 7.82
C ALA A 184 3.16 -11.08 8.42
N ALA A 185 2.98 -10.22 9.43
CA ALA A 185 1.66 -9.97 10.02
C ALA A 185 0.66 -9.39 9.01
N LEU A 186 1.10 -8.47 8.13
CA LEU A 186 0.25 -7.90 7.07
C LEU A 186 -0.18 -8.96 6.06
N ALA A 187 0.75 -9.82 5.63
CA ALA A 187 0.47 -10.93 4.74
C ALA A 187 -0.55 -11.91 5.35
N LEU A 188 -0.28 -12.39 6.56
CA LEU A 188 -1.14 -13.37 7.25
C LEU A 188 -2.50 -12.82 7.66
N THR A 189 -2.63 -11.50 7.84
CA THR A 189 -3.94 -10.87 8.10
C THR A 189 -4.77 -10.73 6.82
N ASN A 190 -4.11 -10.73 5.66
CA ASN A 190 -4.80 -10.66 4.37
C ASN A 190 -5.26 -12.03 3.85
N ASP A 191 -4.52 -13.09 4.17
CA ASP A 191 -4.89 -14.49 3.92
C ASP A 191 -6.12 -14.92 4.74
#